data_AF-A0A9P3AX42-F1
#
_entry.id   AF-A0A9P3AX42-F1
#
_cell.length_a   1.000
_cell.length_b   1.000
_cell.length_c   1.000
_cell.angle_alpha   90.00
_cell.angle_beta   90.00
_cell.angle_gamma   90.00
#
_symmetry.space_group_name_H-M   'P 1'
#
loop_
_entity.id
_entity.type
_entity.pdbx_description
1 polymer ?
#
loop_
_entity_poly.entity_id
_entity_poly.type
_entity_poly.pdbx_seq_one_letter_code
_entity_poly.pdbx_strand_id
1 'polypeptide(L)' 'MIYHHFPRPDLARRYAGAIQGKTLFGDAHNGLFLAGPRRTGKSTFLQADLAPELERQPD' A
#
# COMPACT_ATOMS: atom_id res chain seq x y z
N MET A 1 7.98 21.17 -11.91
CA MET A 1 7.53 21.07 -10.50
C MET A 1 8.01 19.74 -9.96
N ILE A 2 9.01 19.73 -9.08
CA ILE A 2 9.65 18.49 -8.61
C ILE A 2 8.76 17.90 -7.51
N TYR A 3 8.08 16.80 -7.79
CA TYR A 3 7.32 16.08 -6.78
C TYR A 3 8.29 15.30 -5.89
N HIS A 4 8.40 15.70 -4.63
CA HIS A 4 9.14 14.91 -3.63
C HIS A 4 8.27 13.72 -3.22
N HIS A 5 8.66 12.53 -3.67
CA HIS A 5 8.12 11.28 -3.15
C HIS A 5 8.78 10.97 -1.80
N PHE A 6 7.96 10.68 -0.80
CA PHE A 6 8.41 10.21 0.51
C PHE A 6 8.09 8.72 0.59
N PRO A 7 9.07 7.83 0.35
CA PRO A 7 8.82 6.40 0.29
C PRO A 7 8.36 5.86 1.63
N ARG A 8 7.42 4.91 1.61
CA ARG A 8 6.83 4.29 2.80
C ARG A 8 6.91 2.76 2.73
N PRO A 9 8.12 2.18 2.69
CA PRO A 9 8.31 0.74 2.43
C PRO A 9 7.68 -0.16 3.50
N ASP A 10 7.79 0.19 4.78
CA ASP A 10 7.21 -0.60 5.87
C ASP A 10 5.68 -0.63 5.80
N LEU A 11 5.08 0.50 5.41
CA LEU A 11 3.64 0.62 5.24
C LEU A 11 3.15 -0.20 4.04
N ALA A 12 3.89 -0.14 2.92
CA ALA A 12 3.62 -0.94 1.73
C ALA A 12 3.67 -2.43 2.03
N ARG A 13 4.72 -2.91 2.72
CA ARG A 13 4.88 -4.32 3.09
C ARG A 13 3.76 -4.83 4.00
N ARG A 14 3.36 -4.02 4.99
CA ARG A 14 2.24 -4.35 5.88
C ARG A 14 0.92 -4.50 5.12
N TYR A 15 0.62 -3.56 4.23
CA TYR A 15 -0.61 -3.62 3.44
C TYR A 15 -0.57 -4.71 2.36
N ALA A 16 0.58 -4.96 1.74
CA ALA A 16 0.74 -6.07 0.79
C ALA A 16 0.44 -7.43 1.47
N GLY A 17 1.02 -7.67 2.65
CA GLY A 17 0.73 -8.89 3.42
C GLY A 17 -0.73 -9.00 3.87
N ALA A 18 -1.38 -7.87 4.19
CA ALA A 18 -2.80 -7.86 4.56
C ALA A 18 -3.72 -8.15 3.35
N ILE A 19 -3.45 -7.57 2.18
CA ILE A 19 -4.22 -7.77 0.94
C ILE A 19 -4.11 -9.21 0.43
N GLN A 20 -2.92 -9.80 0.53
CA GLN A 20 -2.65 -11.18 0.11
C GLN A 20 -3.18 -12.23 1.10
N GLY A 21 -3.85 -11.83 2.19
CA GLY A 21 -4.34 -12.77 3.20
C GLY A 21 -3.27 -13.49 4.00
N LYS A 22 -2.00 -13.05 3.89
CA LYS A 22 -0.89 -13.57 4.68
C LYS A 22 -1.01 -13.17 6.16
N THR A 23 -1.99 -12.31 6.50
CA THR A 23 -2.44 -12.05 7.86
C THR A 23 -3.53 -13.03 8.28
N LEU A 24 -3.20 -13.97 9.18
CA LEU A 24 -4.02 -15.09 9.67
C LEU A 24 -5.43 -14.74 10.20
N PHE A 25 -5.75 -13.46 10.45
CA PHE A 25 -7.00 -12.99 11.08
C PHE A 25 -7.54 -11.67 10.49
N GLY A 26 -7.31 -11.38 9.20
CA GLY A 26 -7.72 -10.11 8.59
C GLY A 26 -8.80 -10.25 7.51
N ASP A 27 -9.91 -9.51 7.65
CA ASP A 27 -10.94 -9.33 6.60
C ASP A 27 -10.44 -8.57 5.35
N ALA A 28 -9.14 -8.25 5.29
CA ALA A 28 -8.48 -7.49 4.24
C ALA A 28 -8.36 -8.22 2.90
N HIS A 29 -8.78 -9.49 2.83
CA HIS A 29 -8.95 -10.22 1.57
C HIS A 29 -9.96 -9.56 0.61
N ASN A 30 -10.88 -8.73 1.13
CA ASN A 30 -11.95 -8.13 0.33
C ASN A 30 -11.61 -6.75 -0.27
N GLY A 31 -10.45 -6.18 0.07
CA GLY A 31 -9.97 -4.91 -0.48
C GLY A 31 -9.41 -3.93 0.55
N LEU A 32 -8.56 -3.00 0.09
CA LEU A 32 -7.94 -1.96 0.90
C LEU A 32 -8.65 -0.61 0.71
N PHE A 33 -9.15 -0.03 1.80
CA PHE A 33 -9.66 1.34 1.82
C PHE A 33 -8.65 2.30 2.47
N LEU A 34 -8.22 3.32 1.73
CA LEU A 34 -7.33 4.38 2.24
C LEU A 34 -8.12 5.67 2.49
N ALA A 35 -8.35 5.98 3.77
CA ALA A 35 -8.97 7.23 4.20
C ALA A 35 -7.92 8.26 4.69
N GLY A 36 -8.19 9.54 4.48
CA GLY A 36 -7.38 10.63 5.02
C GLY A 36 -7.54 11.94 4.21
N PRO A 37 -7.07 13.09 4.74
CA PRO A 37 -7.22 14.40 4.10
C PRO A 37 -6.72 14.45 2.64
N ARG A 38 -7.19 15.42 1.85
CA ARG A 38 -6.68 15.62 0.48
C ARG A 38 -5.17 15.90 0.50
N ARG A 39 -4.47 15.51 -0.57
CA ARG A 39 -3.04 15.77 -0.78
C ARG A 39 -2.09 15.15 0.26
N THR A 40 -2.51 14.12 1.00
CA THR A 40 -1.63 13.34 1.91
C THR A 40 -0.78 12.27 1.20
N GLY A 41 -0.74 12.30 -0.14
CA GLY A 41 0.05 11.36 -0.95
C GLY A 41 -0.55 9.97 -1.07
N LYS A 42 -1.86 9.77 -0.84
CA LYS A 42 -2.51 8.44 -0.95
C LYS A 42 -2.35 7.82 -2.33
N SER A 43 -2.60 8.58 -3.40
CA SER A 43 -2.41 8.09 -4.78
C SER A 43 -0.94 7.81 -5.08
N THR A 44 -0.04 8.67 -4.59
CA THR A 44 1.41 8.47 -4.71
C THR A 44 1.84 7.18 -4.00
N PHE A 45 1.34 6.92 -2.79
CA PHE A 45 1.62 5.69 -2.05
C PHE A 45 1.13 4.44 -2.78
N LEU A 46 -0.11 4.46 -3.30
CA LEU A 46 -0.65 3.33 -4.07
C LEU A 46 0.23 2.98 -5.29
N GLN A 47 0.63 4.00 -6.05
CA GLN A 47 1.36 3.80 -7.31
C GLN A 47 2.87 3.58 -7.13
N ALA A 48 3.51 4.33 -6.25
CA ALA A 48 4.97 4.34 -6.12
C ALA A 48 5.49 3.43 -5.02
N ASP A 49 4.66 3.06 -4.03
CA ASP A 49 5.08 2.21 -2.91
C ASP A 49 4.35 0.86 -2.92
N LEU A 50 3.00 0.85 -2.90
CA LEU A 50 2.22 -0.37 -2.70
C LEU A 50 2.17 -1.29 -3.93
N ALA A 51 1.88 -0.76 -5.12
CA ALA A 51 1.82 -1.57 -6.35
C ALA A 51 3.16 -2.29 -6.65
N PRO A 52 4.32 -1.62 -6.60
CA PRO A 52 5.60 -2.29 -6.78
C PRO A 52 5.90 -3.35 -5.69
N GLU A 53 5.38 -3.17 -4.47
CA GLU A 53 5.56 -4.15 -3.39
C GLU A 53 4.71 -5.41 -3.62
N LEU A 54 3.49 -5.25 -4.12
CA LEU A 54 2.63 -6.38 -4.53
C LEU A 54 3.26 -7.16 -5.70
N GLU A 55 3.81 -6.46 -6.70
CA GLU A 55 4.52 -7.07 -7.83
C GLU A 55 5.78 -7.84 -7.41
N ARG A 56 6.47 -7.40 -6.35
CA ARG A 56 7.65 -8.09 -5.79
C ARG A 56 7.30 -9.33 -4.98
N GLN A 57 6.08 -9.42 -4.47
CA GLN A 57 5.62 -10.53 -3.66
C GLN A 57 4.49 -11.30 -4.37
N PRO A 58 4.65 -11.76 -5.63
CA PRO A 58 3.59 -12.54 -6.26
C PRO A 58 3.28 -13.79 -5.40
N ASP A 59 2.01 -14.17 -5.36
CA ASP A 59 1.50 -15.29 -4.54
C ASP A 59 2.29 -16.60 -4.76
#